data_AF-A0AAD5QPF7-F1
#
_entry.id   AF-A0AAD5QPF7-F1
#
_cell.length_a   1.000
_cell.length_b   1.000
_cell.length_c   1.000
_cell.angle_alpha   90.00
_cell.angle_beta   90.00
_cell.angle_gamma   90.00
#
_symmetry.space_group_name_H-M   'P 1'
#
loop_
_entity.id
_entity.type
_entity.pdbx_description
1 polymer ?
#
loop_
_entity_poly.entity_id
_entity_poly.type
_entity_poly.pdbx_seq_one_letter_code
_entity_poly.pdbx_strand_id
1 'polypeptide(L)'
;MILSLLTLLLSTTQCADASTSIRQLECIGGGVKISSPDRAPYELCAEGYCKIYETPEDEEIVHLPPQIVLHDYKVQWKITSNITMGIIETTCAAASFCEHVNCIFCSATMFNPECWPLGAISATTIYLYLIITSCYVFLFVPVTLGKPIRLFTSFIWRLIRSRFNNVPMNRRHQTRHRQQHADITKLLLAVTMTIIIPTEACQQVNLFSHSTTICQNVNGTHICKVKISDVLKTNPFKREVCFRLFKNETLLQEIRLTWNSLTLSCEPETDLFTRDTSYRVVDSKICPHTGSCTRTTCANITPSSLLPELEEGNIYPGVTACTKSCEDLDVIASTGIRDAYSIGSI
;
A
#
# COMPACT_ATOMS: atom_id res chain seq x y z
N MET A 1 -25.50 -19.22 -75.24
CA MET A 1 -26.91 -19.64 -75.07
C MET A 1 -26.91 -20.87 -74.17
N ILE A 2 -27.77 -20.86 -73.15
CA ILE A 2 -28.04 -21.97 -72.21
C ILE A 2 -26.99 -22.14 -71.09
N LEU A 3 -26.77 -21.09 -70.28
CA LEU A 3 -26.38 -21.28 -68.86
C LEU A 3 -26.65 -20.02 -68.02
N SER A 4 -27.85 -19.45 -68.18
CA SER A 4 -28.28 -18.28 -67.42
C SER A 4 -29.80 -18.24 -67.38
N LEU A 5 -30.44 -18.99 -66.46
CA LEU A 5 -31.82 -18.83 -65.94
C LEU A 5 -32.33 -20.17 -65.36
N LEU A 6 -32.87 -20.12 -64.14
CA LEU A 6 -33.42 -21.22 -63.29
C LEU A 6 -32.35 -22.14 -62.68
N THR A 7 -32.04 -22.04 -61.39
CA THR A 7 -32.99 -22.31 -60.30
C THR A 7 -32.84 -21.33 -59.13
N LEU A 8 -33.87 -20.50 -58.95
CA LEU A 8 -34.25 -19.92 -57.66
C LEU A 8 -34.70 -21.03 -56.70
N LEU A 9 -34.70 -20.69 -55.40
CA LEU A 9 -35.36 -21.33 -54.24
C LEU A 9 -34.43 -22.13 -53.30
N LEU A 10 -33.60 -21.40 -52.56
CA LEU A 10 -33.47 -21.64 -51.12
C LEU A 10 -33.36 -20.29 -50.41
N SER A 11 -34.52 -19.76 -50.05
CA SER A 11 -34.69 -18.68 -49.10
C SER A 11 -34.16 -19.15 -47.75
N THR A 12 -32.90 -18.85 -47.44
CA THR A 12 -32.45 -18.88 -46.05
C THR A 12 -32.95 -17.59 -45.42
N THR A 13 -34.05 -17.73 -44.70
CA THR A 13 -34.46 -16.80 -43.65
C THR A 13 -33.28 -16.64 -42.70
N GLN A 14 -32.49 -15.59 -42.89
CA GLN A 14 -31.65 -15.08 -41.83
C GLN A 14 -32.62 -14.54 -40.77
N CYS A 15 -32.69 -15.22 -39.64
CA CYS A 15 -33.18 -14.59 -38.43
C CYS A 15 -32.29 -13.36 -38.22
N ALA A 16 -32.87 -12.18 -38.42
CA ALA A 16 -32.33 -10.97 -37.81
C ALA A 16 -32.36 -11.25 -36.31
N ASP A 17 -31.19 -11.58 -35.73
CA ASP A 17 -31.00 -11.46 -34.30
C ASP A 17 -31.36 -10.02 -33.97
N ALA A 18 -32.48 -9.86 -33.26
CA ALA A 18 -32.81 -8.61 -32.61
C ALA A 18 -31.58 -8.25 -31.77
N SER A 19 -30.86 -7.21 -32.17
CA SER A 19 -29.76 -6.63 -31.42
C SER A 19 -30.29 -6.13 -30.08
N THR A 20 -30.41 -7.07 -29.15
CA THR A 20 -30.66 -6.78 -27.75
C THR A 20 -29.40 -6.07 -27.31
N SER A 21 -29.47 -4.76 -27.10
CA SER A 21 -28.32 -3.95 -26.73
C SER A 21 -27.85 -4.39 -25.33
N ILE A 22 -26.91 -5.35 -25.26
CA ILE A 22 -26.44 -5.92 -24.01
C ILE A 22 -25.62 -4.86 -23.29
N ARG A 23 -26.20 -4.25 -22.26
CA ARG A 23 -25.48 -3.36 -21.35
C ARG A 23 -24.58 -4.19 -20.46
N GLN A 24 -23.32 -3.81 -20.33
CA GLN A 24 -22.33 -4.54 -19.53
C GLN A 24 -21.60 -3.60 -18.58
N LEU A 25 -21.34 -4.11 -17.37
CA LEU A 25 -20.55 -3.45 -16.34
C LEU A 25 -19.49 -4.42 -15.84
N GLU A 26 -18.23 -4.03 -15.98
CA GLU A 26 -17.07 -4.84 -15.64
C GLU A 26 -16.18 -4.10 -14.63
N CYS A 27 -15.73 -4.79 -13.59
CA CYS A 27 -14.78 -4.25 -12.62
C CYS A 27 -13.37 -4.26 -13.20
N ILE A 28 -12.68 -3.12 -13.14
CA ILE A 28 -11.28 -3.01 -13.51
C ILE A 28 -10.47 -2.46 -12.33
N GLY A 29 -9.14 -2.54 -12.40
CA GLY A 29 -8.28 -1.91 -11.40
C GLY A 29 -8.60 -0.41 -11.25
N GLY A 30 -9.02 0.00 -10.05
CA GLY A 30 -9.27 1.40 -9.71
C GLY A 30 -10.55 2.02 -10.31
N GLY A 31 -11.49 1.22 -10.82
CA GLY A 31 -12.70 1.75 -11.43
C GLY A 31 -13.65 0.70 -12.00
N VAL A 32 -14.48 1.11 -12.94
CA VAL A 32 -15.38 0.24 -13.70
C VAL A 32 -15.36 0.60 -15.18
N LYS A 33 -15.46 -0.43 -16.03
CA LYS A 33 -15.71 -0.29 -17.46
C LYS A 33 -17.21 -0.48 -17.71
N ILE A 34 -17.81 0.49 -18.41
CA ILE A 34 -19.24 0.51 -18.71
C ILE A 34 -19.42 0.49 -20.22
N SER A 35 -20.26 -0.42 -20.72
CA SER A 35 -20.69 -0.46 -22.12
C SER A 35 -22.19 -0.17 -22.21
N SER A 36 -22.54 0.97 -22.81
CA SER A 36 -23.93 1.46 -22.97
C SER A 36 -24.17 1.87 -24.42
N PRO A 37 -24.45 0.92 -25.33
CA PRO A 37 -24.66 1.19 -26.76
C PRO A 37 -25.82 2.16 -27.08
N ASP A 38 -26.71 2.40 -26.13
CA ASP A 38 -27.86 3.30 -26.23
C ASP A 38 -27.57 4.74 -25.78
N ARG A 39 -26.36 5.01 -25.27
CA ARG A 39 -25.89 6.32 -24.77
C ARG A 39 -26.88 7.02 -23.84
N ALA A 40 -27.64 6.24 -23.08
CA ALA A 40 -28.64 6.75 -22.15
C ALA A 40 -27.95 7.34 -20.91
N PRO A 41 -28.42 8.49 -20.39
CA PRO A 41 -27.84 9.08 -19.20
C PRO A 41 -27.95 8.14 -18.00
N TYR A 42 -26.87 8.06 -17.22
CA TYR A 42 -26.79 7.16 -16.08
C TYR A 42 -26.11 7.82 -14.88
N GLU A 43 -26.41 7.26 -13.71
CA GLU A 43 -25.81 7.59 -12.43
C GLU A 43 -24.99 6.38 -11.97
N LEU A 44 -23.72 6.62 -11.67
CA LEU A 44 -22.83 5.62 -11.10
C LEU A 44 -22.55 5.98 -9.64
N CYS A 45 -22.88 5.05 -8.74
CA CYS A 45 -22.68 5.20 -7.31
C CYS A 45 -21.78 4.09 -6.77
N ALA A 46 -20.82 4.47 -5.92
CA ALA A 46 -20.04 3.54 -5.11
C ALA A 46 -19.90 4.14 -3.71
N GLU A 47 -20.35 3.42 -2.68
CA GLU A 47 -20.20 3.79 -1.26
C GLU A 47 -20.45 5.27 -0.91
N GLY A 48 -21.54 5.84 -1.43
CA GLY A 48 -21.94 7.23 -1.16
C GLY A 48 -21.26 8.29 -2.04
N TYR A 49 -20.34 7.89 -2.92
CA TYR A 49 -19.87 8.72 -4.04
C TYR A 49 -20.70 8.41 -5.28
N CYS A 50 -21.52 9.37 -5.72
CA CYS A 50 -22.35 9.26 -6.90
C CYS A 50 -21.95 10.32 -7.93
N LYS A 51 -21.87 9.90 -9.20
CA LYS A 51 -21.59 10.79 -10.33
C LYS A 51 -22.57 10.52 -11.46
N ILE A 52 -23.11 11.58 -12.03
CA ILE A 52 -24.10 11.54 -13.11
C ILE A 52 -23.38 11.82 -14.43
N TYR A 53 -23.70 11.03 -15.44
CA TYR A 53 -23.17 11.11 -16.79
C TYR A 53 -24.33 11.39 -17.75
N GLU A 54 -24.40 12.62 -18.26
CA GLU A 54 -25.51 13.08 -19.12
C GLU A 54 -25.32 12.67 -20.59
N THR A 55 -24.07 12.57 -21.05
CA THR A 55 -23.70 12.24 -22.44
C THR A 55 -22.62 11.15 -22.45
N PRO A 56 -22.96 9.88 -22.20
CA PRO A 56 -21.97 8.81 -22.15
C PRO A 56 -21.54 8.32 -23.53
N GLU A 57 -20.32 7.79 -23.60
CA GLU A 57 -19.78 7.08 -24.77
C GLU A 57 -20.28 5.62 -24.82
N ASP A 58 -20.12 4.96 -25.98
CA ASP A 58 -20.55 3.56 -26.16
C ASP A 58 -19.79 2.61 -25.22
N GLU A 59 -18.51 2.91 -24.97
CA GLU A 59 -17.67 2.31 -23.94
C GLU A 59 -16.90 3.41 -23.20
N GLU A 60 -17.02 3.46 -21.87
CA GLU A 60 -16.29 4.44 -21.04
C GLU A 60 -15.66 3.75 -19.82
N ILE A 61 -14.47 4.23 -19.42
CA ILE A 61 -13.81 3.83 -18.19
C ILE A 61 -14.03 4.91 -17.14
N VAL A 62 -14.68 4.53 -16.04
CA VAL A 62 -14.93 5.43 -14.92
C VAL A 62 -14.00 5.09 -13.76
N HIS A 63 -13.05 5.99 -13.50
CA HIS A 63 -12.18 5.90 -12.33
C HIS A 63 -12.92 6.34 -11.06
N LEU A 64 -12.80 5.54 -10.02
CA LEU A 64 -13.35 5.83 -8.70
C LEU A 64 -12.27 6.42 -7.79
N PRO A 65 -12.65 7.26 -6.80
CA PRO A 65 -11.69 7.79 -5.84
C PRO A 65 -10.89 6.67 -5.14
N PRO A 66 -9.58 6.84 -4.94
CA PRO A 66 -8.71 5.82 -4.38
C PRO A 66 -9.09 5.43 -2.93
N GLN A 67 -9.88 6.25 -2.24
CA GLN A 67 -10.40 5.97 -0.91
C GLN A 67 -11.50 4.90 -0.89
N ILE A 68 -12.19 4.69 -2.01
CA ILE A 68 -13.30 3.73 -2.14
C ILE A 68 -12.77 2.38 -2.62
N VAL A 69 -11.84 2.41 -3.57
CA VAL A 69 -11.27 1.19 -4.17
C VAL A 69 -10.26 0.48 -3.26
N LEU A 70 -9.96 1.02 -2.07
CA LEU A 70 -8.99 0.44 -1.13
C LEU A 70 -9.47 -0.90 -0.52
N HIS A 71 -10.78 -1.11 -0.47
CA HIS A 71 -11.43 -2.32 0.04
C HIS A 71 -12.49 -2.79 -0.95
N ASP A 72 -13.05 -3.98 -0.76
CA ASP A 72 -14.11 -4.48 -1.65
C ASP A 72 -15.32 -3.56 -1.62
N TYR A 73 -15.70 -3.04 -2.78
CA TYR A 73 -16.70 -1.98 -2.89
C TYR A 73 -17.86 -2.40 -3.78
N LYS A 74 -19.08 -2.02 -3.38
CA LYS A 74 -20.30 -2.24 -4.17
C LYS A 74 -20.51 -1.07 -5.13
N VAL A 75 -20.64 -1.38 -6.41
CA VAL A 75 -20.95 -0.41 -7.46
C VAL A 75 -22.41 -0.58 -7.88
N GLN A 76 -23.11 0.53 -7.98
CA GLN A 76 -24.49 0.62 -8.47
C GLN A 76 -24.50 1.48 -9.72
N TRP A 77 -24.93 0.89 -10.83
CA TRP A 77 -25.16 1.59 -12.09
C TRP A 77 -26.65 1.73 -12.32
N LYS A 78 -27.12 2.97 -12.23
CA LYS A 78 -28.53 3.34 -12.31
C LYS A 78 -28.77 4.10 -13.61
N ILE A 79 -29.56 3.50 -14.49
CA ILE A 79 -29.85 4.03 -15.80
C ILE A 79 -31.25 4.62 -15.77
N THR A 80 -31.36 5.89 -16.14
CA THR A 80 -32.65 6.60 -16.16
C THR A 80 -33.11 6.72 -17.60
N SER A 81 -34.00 5.83 -18.03
CA SER A 81 -34.77 6.03 -19.26
C SER A 81 -36.09 6.72 -18.90
N ASN A 82 -36.66 7.51 -19.81
CA ASN A 82 -37.86 8.34 -19.58
C ASN A 82 -39.06 7.61 -18.93
N ILE A 83 -39.10 6.27 -18.92
CA ILE A 83 -40.21 5.45 -18.42
C ILE A 83 -39.74 4.34 -17.45
N THR A 84 -38.45 3.96 -17.45
CA THR A 84 -37.94 2.82 -16.67
C THR A 84 -36.58 3.11 -16.05
N MET A 85 -36.44 2.73 -14.77
CA MET A 85 -35.18 2.78 -14.04
C MET A 85 -34.59 1.37 -13.95
N GLY A 86 -33.44 1.16 -14.58
CA GLY A 86 -32.68 -0.09 -14.46
C GLY A 86 -31.53 0.10 -13.49
N ILE A 87 -31.36 -0.82 -12.54
CA ILE A 87 -30.23 -0.82 -11.61
C ILE A 87 -29.44 -2.11 -11.82
N ILE A 88 -28.16 -1.97 -12.14
CA ILE A 88 -27.21 -3.08 -12.22
C ILE A 88 -26.24 -2.91 -11.06
N GLU A 89 -26.08 -3.96 -10.26
CA GLU A 89 -25.18 -3.94 -9.11
C GLU A 89 -24.10 -5.00 -9.26
N THR A 90 -22.86 -4.65 -8.93
CA THR A 90 -21.76 -5.60 -8.83
C THR A 90 -20.88 -5.27 -7.63
N THR A 91 -20.11 -6.25 -7.18
CA THR A 91 -19.10 -6.04 -6.14
C THR A 91 -17.73 -6.19 -6.78
N CYS A 92 -16.89 -5.15 -6.65
CA CYS A 92 -15.54 -5.14 -7.17
C CYS A 92 -14.53 -5.39 -6.05
N ALA A 93 -13.44 -6.09 -6.38
CA ALA A 93 -12.36 -6.37 -5.44
C ALA A 93 -11.53 -5.12 -5.13
N ALA A 94 -10.92 -5.11 -3.95
CA ALA A 94 -9.96 -4.09 -3.55
C ALA A 94 -8.81 -3.94 -4.57
N ALA A 95 -8.42 -2.69 -4.84
CA ALA A 95 -7.32 -2.31 -5.70
C ALA A 95 -6.23 -1.60 -4.89
N SER A 96 -4.97 -1.76 -5.30
CA SER A 96 -3.85 -1.11 -4.62
C SER A 96 -3.92 0.41 -4.79
N PHE A 97 -3.68 1.15 -3.70
CA PHE A 97 -3.81 2.62 -3.70
C PHE A 97 -2.82 3.27 -4.67
N CYS A 98 -1.54 2.86 -4.65
CA CYS A 98 -0.50 3.56 -5.41
C CYS A 98 -0.56 3.33 -6.92
N GLU A 99 -1.06 2.18 -7.40
CA GLU A 99 -1.17 1.90 -8.85
C GLU A 99 -2.26 2.74 -9.53
N HIS A 100 -3.25 3.23 -8.76
CA HIS A 100 -4.44 3.89 -9.30
C HIS A 100 -4.49 5.40 -9.00
N VAL A 101 -3.38 5.99 -8.55
CA VAL A 101 -3.23 7.45 -8.40
C VAL A 101 -2.60 8.03 -9.67
N ASN A 102 -3.44 8.65 -10.52
CA ASN A 102 -3.02 9.19 -11.82
C ASN A 102 -2.36 10.58 -11.76
N CYS A 103 -1.87 11.03 -10.59
CA CYS A 103 -1.27 12.36 -10.43
C CYS A 103 0.14 12.31 -9.83
N ILE A 104 1.11 12.94 -10.51
CA ILE A 104 2.51 13.04 -10.05
C ILE A 104 2.69 14.19 -9.04
N PHE A 105 2.06 15.34 -9.31
CA PHE A 105 2.13 16.54 -8.45
C PHE A 105 0.82 16.75 -7.69
N CYS A 106 0.47 15.81 -6.81
CA CYS A 106 -0.67 15.96 -5.91
C CYS A 106 -0.25 15.60 -4.48
N SER A 107 -1.03 16.03 -3.49
CA SER A 107 -0.73 15.75 -2.08
C SER A 107 -0.65 14.24 -1.79
N ALA A 108 -1.44 13.44 -2.51
CA ALA A 108 -1.48 11.98 -2.37
C ALA A 108 -0.16 11.29 -2.77
N THR A 109 0.61 11.85 -3.72
CA THR A 109 1.91 11.31 -4.15
C THR A 109 3.09 12.05 -3.54
N MET A 110 3.06 13.39 -3.46
CA MET A 110 4.18 14.19 -2.93
C MET A 110 4.49 13.91 -1.46
N PHE A 111 3.47 13.58 -0.66
CA PHE A 111 3.63 13.30 0.77
C PHE A 111 3.52 11.80 1.11
N ASN A 112 3.49 10.93 0.10
CA ASN A 112 3.46 9.49 0.29
C ASN A 112 4.70 8.82 -0.34
N PRO A 113 5.76 8.59 0.44
CA PRO A 113 7.01 8.02 -0.08
C PRO A 113 6.86 6.60 -0.62
N GLU A 114 5.83 5.85 -0.21
CA GLU A 114 5.53 4.51 -0.74
C GLU A 114 5.07 4.55 -2.20
N CYS A 115 4.26 5.56 -2.56
CA CYS A 115 3.74 5.68 -3.92
C CYS A 115 4.71 6.37 -4.89
N TRP A 116 5.66 7.17 -4.39
CA TRP A 116 6.65 7.86 -5.23
C TRP A 116 8.07 7.82 -4.64
N PRO A 117 8.70 6.63 -4.55
CA PRO A 117 9.95 6.43 -3.85
C PRO A 117 11.11 7.21 -4.47
N LEU A 118 11.17 7.31 -5.80
CA LEU A 118 12.21 8.09 -6.50
C LEU A 118 12.12 9.59 -6.17
N GLY A 119 10.89 10.11 -6.06
CA GLY A 119 10.65 11.50 -5.65
C GLY A 119 11.08 11.76 -4.22
N ALA A 120 10.76 10.85 -3.30
CA ALA A 120 11.18 10.95 -1.91
C ALA A 120 12.70 10.91 -1.76
N ILE A 121 13.39 9.98 -2.45
CA ILE A 121 14.85 9.86 -2.42
C ILE A 121 15.50 11.12 -3.01
N SER A 122 15.00 11.62 -4.13
CA SER A 122 15.56 12.83 -4.76
C SER A 122 15.33 14.08 -3.88
N ALA A 123 14.13 14.28 -3.34
CA ALA A 123 13.83 15.39 -2.45
C ALA A 123 14.67 15.37 -1.17
N THR A 124 14.80 14.21 -0.53
CA THR A 124 15.65 14.05 0.67
C THR A 124 17.13 14.27 0.37
N THR A 125 17.62 13.78 -0.77
CA THR A 125 19.02 14.02 -1.21
C THR A 125 19.29 15.51 -1.44
N ILE A 126 18.38 16.22 -2.13
CA ILE A 126 18.50 17.66 -2.34
C ILE A 126 18.48 18.41 -1.01
N TYR A 127 17.57 18.06 -0.11
CA TYR A 127 17.47 18.68 1.20
C TYR A 127 18.74 18.49 2.04
N LEU A 128 19.26 17.26 2.12
CA LEU A 128 20.51 16.96 2.81
C LEU A 128 21.70 17.67 2.17
N TYR A 129 21.76 17.73 0.83
CA TYR A 129 22.80 18.45 0.11
C TYR A 129 22.79 19.95 0.46
N LEU A 130 21.61 20.57 0.53
CA LEU A 130 21.48 21.97 0.94
C LEU A 130 21.92 22.20 2.38
N ILE A 131 21.58 21.30 3.31
CA ILE A 131 22.03 21.38 4.71
C ILE A 131 23.54 21.23 4.81
N ILE A 132 24.11 20.20 4.19
CA ILE A 132 25.55 19.92 4.25
C ILE A 132 26.34 21.06 3.60
N THR A 133 25.89 21.55 2.44
CA THR A 133 26.52 22.69 1.75
C THR A 133 26.43 23.96 2.60
N SER A 134 25.28 24.21 3.24
CA SER A 134 25.10 25.32 4.18
C SER A 134 26.08 25.20 5.35
N CYS A 135 26.12 24.06 6.04
CA CYS A 135 27.07 23.80 7.12
C CYS A 135 28.52 23.96 6.67
N TYR A 136 28.90 23.45 5.50
CA TYR A 136 30.25 23.58 4.96
C TYR A 136 30.63 25.04 4.70
N VAL A 137 29.74 25.82 4.09
CA VAL A 137 29.97 27.25 3.84
C VAL A 137 30.05 28.05 5.15
N PHE A 138 29.25 27.71 6.16
CA PHE A 138 29.28 28.41 7.45
C PHE A 138 30.47 28.02 8.35
N LEU A 139 30.91 26.75 8.30
CA LEU A 139 31.93 26.22 9.22
C LEU A 139 33.34 26.21 8.62
N PHE A 140 33.49 25.92 7.33
CA PHE A 140 34.80 25.66 6.71
C PHE A 140 35.27 26.76 5.77
N VAL A 141 34.36 27.44 5.08
CA VAL A 141 34.73 28.62 4.33
C VAL A 141 34.82 29.77 5.32
N PRO A 142 36.00 30.40 5.53
CA PRO A 142 36.06 31.70 6.18
C PRO A 142 35.44 32.67 5.21
N VAL A 143 34.10 32.67 5.12
CA VAL A 143 33.35 33.69 4.41
C VAL A 143 33.81 34.95 5.10
N THR A 144 34.61 35.76 4.41
CA THR A 144 34.86 37.13 4.82
C THR A 144 33.50 37.81 4.75
N LEU A 145 32.70 37.63 5.81
CA LEU A 145 31.30 38.01 5.96
C LEU A 145 31.13 39.49 5.59
N GLY A 146 32.19 40.28 5.68
CA GLY A 146 32.24 41.66 5.24
C GLY A 146 31.92 41.93 3.76
N LYS A 147 32.20 41.05 2.78
CA LYS A 147 31.96 41.35 1.35
C LYS A 147 30.52 41.07 0.88
N PRO A 148 29.96 39.86 1.06
CA PRO A 148 28.58 39.59 0.65
C PRO A 148 27.58 40.37 1.50
N ILE A 149 27.79 40.52 2.81
CA ILE A 149 26.93 41.35 3.67
C ILE A 149 26.99 42.81 3.24
N ARG A 150 28.16 43.36 2.86
CA ARG A 150 28.26 44.73 2.36
C ARG A 150 27.53 44.94 1.03
N LEU A 151 27.51 43.93 0.15
CA LEU A 151 26.73 43.99 -1.09
C LEU A 151 25.23 43.94 -0.81
N PHE A 152 24.77 43.00 0.01
CA PHE A 152 23.36 42.88 0.39
C PHE A 152 22.86 44.09 1.16
N THR A 153 23.62 44.58 2.15
CA THR A 153 23.29 45.80 2.90
C THR A 153 23.35 47.03 2.02
N SER A 154 24.30 47.14 1.07
CA SER A 154 24.30 48.24 0.10
C SER A 154 23.09 48.18 -0.84
N PHE A 155 22.63 46.98 -1.22
CA PHE A 155 21.46 46.82 -2.08
C PHE A 155 20.18 47.19 -1.32
N ILE A 156 20.01 46.66 -0.10
CA ILE A 156 18.91 47.00 0.81
C ILE A 156 18.93 48.50 1.15
N TRP A 157 20.10 49.09 1.41
CA TRP A 157 20.23 50.52 1.67
C TRP A 157 19.90 51.38 0.45
N ARG A 158 20.22 50.93 -0.78
CA ARG A 158 19.77 51.62 -2.00
C ARG A 158 18.26 51.54 -2.16
N LEU A 159 17.63 50.42 -1.84
CA LEU A 159 16.16 50.27 -1.86
C LEU A 159 15.49 51.16 -0.80
N ILE A 160 16.01 51.16 0.43
CA ILE A 160 15.52 52.02 1.52
C ILE A 160 15.75 53.49 1.18
N ARG A 161 16.93 53.87 0.71
CA ARG A 161 17.25 55.26 0.34
C ARG A 161 16.43 55.73 -0.86
N SER A 162 16.15 54.86 -1.83
CA SER A 162 15.21 55.16 -2.92
C SER A 162 13.81 55.49 -2.39
N ARG A 163 13.35 54.76 -1.37
CA ARG A 163 12.08 55.03 -0.69
C ARG A 163 12.11 56.29 0.19
N PHE A 164 13.23 56.59 0.84
CA PHE A 164 13.37 57.74 1.75
C PHE A 164 13.78 59.05 1.07
N ASN A 165 14.43 59.02 -0.10
CA ASN A 165 14.78 60.24 -0.85
C ASN A 165 13.56 60.98 -1.44
N ASN A 166 12.35 60.39 -1.37
CA ASN A 166 11.09 61.06 -1.68
C ASN A 166 10.44 61.73 -0.45
N VAL A 167 11.10 61.70 0.71
CA VAL A 167 10.66 62.42 1.91
C VAL A 167 11.68 63.51 2.22
N PRO A 168 11.33 64.80 2.12
CA PRO A 168 12.23 65.86 2.55
C PRO A 168 12.20 65.89 4.07
N MET A 169 13.22 65.34 4.74
CA MET A 169 13.34 65.43 6.19
C MET A 169 14.46 66.37 6.61
N ASN A 170 14.02 67.42 7.29
CA ASN A 170 14.80 68.48 7.91
C ASN A 170 15.82 67.90 8.90
N ARG A 171 17.06 68.37 8.81
CA ARG A 171 18.19 67.91 9.63
C ARG A 171 18.00 68.30 11.09
N ARG A 172 18.33 67.37 12.01
CA ARG A 172 19.12 67.68 13.21
C ARG A 172 19.97 66.48 13.62
N HIS A 173 21.28 66.70 13.60
CA HIS A 173 22.29 65.85 14.21
C HIS A 173 22.20 65.95 15.73
N GLN A 174 22.26 64.83 16.45
CA GLN A 174 23.36 64.61 17.38
C GLN A 174 23.48 63.14 17.80
N THR A 175 24.72 62.70 17.79
CA THR A 175 25.25 61.39 18.13
C THR A 175 25.16 61.10 19.63
N ARG A 176 24.84 59.87 20.01
CA ARG A 176 25.53 59.20 21.13
C ARG A 176 25.45 57.67 21.03
N HIS A 177 26.61 57.10 21.29
CA HIS A 177 27.04 55.72 21.18
C HIS A 177 26.66 54.93 22.45
N ARG A 178 26.59 53.59 22.31
CA ARG A 178 26.53 52.48 23.32
C ARG A 178 25.18 51.81 23.57
N GLN A 179 25.29 50.48 23.67
CA GLN A 179 24.32 49.44 24.08
C GLN A 179 23.25 49.03 23.06
N GLN A 180 23.58 48.09 22.16
CA GLN A 180 22.55 47.29 21.47
C GLN A 180 23.03 45.94 20.89
N HIS A 181 24.01 45.28 21.54
CA HIS A 181 24.42 43.90 21.16
C HIS A 181 23.71 42.79 21.95
N ALA A 182 22.79 43.13 22.88
CA ALA A 182 22.07 42.16 23.70
C ALA A 182 20.64 41.82 23.19
N ASP A 183 20.12 42.55 22.19
CA ASP A 183 18.76 42.36 21.69
C ASP A 183 18.68 41.40 20.49
N ILE A 184 19.71 41.34 19.65
CA ILE A 184 19.67 40.51 18.43
C ILE A 184 19.71 39.01 18.77
N THR A 185 20.49 38.61 19.79
CA THR A 185 20.56 37.22 20.27
C THR A 185 19.26 36.76 20.94
N LYS A 186 18.55 37.66 21.64
CA LYS A 186 17.23 37.35 22.23
C LYS A 186 16.14 37.27 21.16
N LEU A 187 16.21 38.10 20.12
CA LEU A 187 15.26 38.10 19.01
C LEU A 187 15.44 36.88 18.11
N LEU A 188 16.68 36.40 17.92
CA LEU A 188 16.94 35.15 17.20
C LEU A 188 16.43 33.92 17.97
N LEU A 189 16.62 33.88 19.30
CA LEU A 189 16.08 32.80 20.16
C LEU A 189 14.55 32.79 20.22
N ALA A 190 13.91 33.96 20.21
CA ALA A 190 12.46 34.09 20.19
C ALA A 190 11.85 33.63 18.85
N VAL A 191 12.53 33.85 17.74
CA VAL A 191 12.09 33.42 16.39
C VAL A 191 12.31 31.92 16.18
N THR A 192 13.32 31.30 16.80
CA THR A 192 13.51 29.84 16.72
C THR A 192 12.53 29.05 17.59
N MET A 193 12.02 29.64 18.68
CA MET A 193 11.08 28.96 19.59
C MET A 193 9.62 28.95 19.10
N THR A 194 9.24 29.80 18.16
CA THR A 194 7.85 29.82 17.62
C THR A 194 7.57 28.78 16.53
N ILE A 195 8.61 28.13 15.99
CA ILE A 195 8.46 27.16 14.88
C ILE A 195 8.14 25.74 15.39
N ILE A 196 8.30 25.47 16.69
CA ILE A 196 8.07 24.14 17.29
C ILE A 196 6.97 24.23 18.35
N ILE A 197 5.78 24.66 17.96
CA ILE A 197 4.58 24.35 18.75
C ILE A 197 3.90 23.20 18.02
N PRO A 198 3.98 21.95 18.50
CA PRO A 198 3.08 20.91 18.00
C PRO A 198 1.67 21.39 18.32
N THR A 199 0.95 21.83 17.31
CA THR A 199 -0.48 22.07 17.45
C THR A 199 -1.11 20.69 17.62
N GLU A 200 -1.52 20.36 18.84
CA GLU A 200 -2.39 19.20 19.09
C GLU A 200 -3.75 19.48 18.46
N ALA A 201 -3.82 19.23 17.15
CA ALA A 201 -5.01 19.42 16.36
C ALA A 201 -5.86 18.14 16.43
N CYS A 202 -6.81 18.10 17.38
CA CYS A 202 -7.77 17.01 17.48
C CYS A 202 -8.60 16.92 16.18
N GLN A 203 -8.70 15.74 15.58
CA GLN A 203 -9.52 15.55 14.37
C GLN A 203 -10.97 15.35 14.78
N GLN A 204 -11.87 16.19 14.25
CA GLN A 204 -13.30 15.96 14.33
C GLN A 204 -13.66 14.85 13.34
N VAL A 205 -14.05 13.69 13.87
CA VAL A 205 -14.47 12.52 13.09
C VAL A 205 -15.97 12.58 12.84
N ASN A 206 -16.39 12.13 11.65
CA ASN A 206 -17.81 12.00 11.30
C ASN A 206 -18.44 10.92 12.19
N LEU A 207 -19.36 11.35 13.06
CA LEU A 207 -20.10 10.50 13.97
C LEU A 207 -21.42 10.11 13.32
N PHE A 208 -21.61 8.82 13.07
CA PHE A 208 -22.94 8.28 12.84
C PHE A 208 -23.57 8.03 14.21
N SER A 209 -24.30 9.03 14.70
CA SER A 209 -24.94 8.96 16.02
C SER A 209 -26.35 8.40 15.92
N HIS A 210 -26.56 7.26 16.57
CA HIS A 210 -27.89 6.69 16.76
C HIS A 210 -28.28 6.79 18.24
N SER A 211 -29.26 7.64 18.55
CA SER A 211 -29.80 7.80 19.89
C SER A 211 -31.07 6.98 20.08
N THR A 212 -31.09 6.11 21.08
CA THR A 212 -32.29 5.36 21.49
C THR A 212 -32.69 5.77 22.90
N THR A 213 -33.97 6.08 23.11
CA THR A 213 -34.50 6.40 24.43
C THR A 213 -35.36 5.24 24.90
N ILE A 214 -34.93 4.59 25.99
CA ILE A 214 -35.66 3.50 26.61
C ILE A 214 -36.25 4.02 27.91
N CYS A 215 -37.56 4.22 27.93
CA CYS A 215 -38.29 4.61 29.13
C CYS A 215 -38.91 3.38 29.80
N GLN A 216 -38.66 3.23 31.10
CA GLN A 216 -39.26 2.18 31.92
C GLN A 216 -39.97 2.84 33.10
N ASN A 217 -41.17 2.33 33.41
CA ASN A 217 -41.88 2.74 34.62
C ASN A 217 -41.49 1.77 35.73
N VAL A 218 -40.67 2.25 36.67
CA VAL A 218 -40.24 1.46 37.83
C VAL A 218 -40.86 2.12 39.06
N ASN A 219 -41.75 1.38 39.75
CA ASN A 219 -42.40 1.81 40.98
C ASN A 219 -43.09 3.20 40.88
N GLY A 220 -43.85 3.44 39.82
CA GLY A 220 -44.58 4.70 39.62
C GLY A 220 -43.69 5.88 39.20
N THR A 221 -42.39 5.65 39.02
CA THR A 221 -41.43 6.66 38.59
C THR A 221 -41.04 6.38 37.13
N HIS A 222 -41.26 7.35 36.25
CA HIS A 222 -40.84 7.26 34.84
C HIS A 222 -39.32 7.51 34.74
N ILE A 223 -38.55 6.45 34.49
CA ILE A 223 -37.10 6.54 34.29
C ILE A 223 -36.80 6.31 32.81
N CYS A 224 -36.36 7.36 32.13
CA CYS A 224 -35.91 7.31 30.75
C CYS A 224 -34.39 7.25 30.67
N LYS A 225 -33.85 6.20 30.03
CA LYS A 225 -32.43 6.02 29.75
C LYS A 225 -32.18 6.29 28.28
N VAL A 226 -31.36 7.30 27.99
CA VAL A 226 -30.90 7.59 26.63
C VAL A 226 -29.61 6.80 26.41
N LYS A 227 -29.60 5.90 25.43
CA LYS A 227 -28.41 5.18 24.96
C LYS A 227 -28.00 5.76 23.61
N ILE A 228 -26.78 6.25 23.54
CA ILE A 228 -26.18 6.79 22.32
C ILE A 228 -25.14 5.78 21.83
N SER A 229 -25.29 5.33 20.59
CA SER A 229 -24.33 4.45 19.93
C SER A 229 -23.68 5.23 18.79
N ASP A 230 -22.35 5.37 18.85
CA ASP A 230 -21.55 6.07 17.85
C ASP A 230 -20.51 5.12 17.25
N VAL A 231 -20.41 5.06 15.91
CA VAL A 231 -19.36 4.28 15.22
C VAL A 231 -18.17 5.18 14.91
N LEU A 232 -16.99 4.82 15.40
CA LEU A 232 -15.75 5.54 15.16
C LEU A 232 -14.95 4.94 14.00
N LYS A 233 -14.65 5.74 12.98
CA LYS A 233 -13.64 5.39 11.96
C LYS A 233 -12.27 5.93 12.40
N THR A 234 -11.36 5.04 12.76
CA THR A 234 -10.01 5.40 13.21
C THR A 234 -9.11 5.73 12.01
N ASN A 235 -8.29 6.77 12.14
CA ASN A 235 -7.27 7.15 11.16
C ASN A 235 -5.88 6.93 11.78
N PRO A 236 -5.02 6.08 11.22
CA PRO A 236 -3.70 5.79 11.80
C PRO A 236 -2.75 7.01 11.86
N PHE A 237 -3.01 8.07 11.08
CA PHE A 237 -2.19 9.29 11.09
C PHE A 237 -2.47 10.22 12.28
N LYS A 238 -3.65 10.12 12.92
CA LYS A 238 -4.06 10.96 14.04
C LYS A 238 -4.32 10.08 15.25
N ARG A 239 -3.44 10.15 16.24
CA ARG A 239 -3.47 9.27 17.43
C ARG A 239 -4.54 9.64 18.44
N GLU A 240 -5.19 10.79 18.31
CA GLU A 240 -6.14 11.28 19.31
C GLU A 240 -7.49 11.61 18.68
N VAL A 241 -8.54 11.11 19.32
CA VAL A 241 -9.93 11.33 18.94
C VAL A 241 -10.68 11.95 20.12
N CYS A 242 -11.31 13.09 19.88
CA CYS A 242 -12.11 13.82 20.85
C CYS A 242 -13.61 13.65 20.54
N PHE A 243 -14.39 13.14 21.49
CA PHE A 243 -15.85 13.05 21.44
C PHE A 243 -16.47 14.12 22.32
N ARG A 244 -17.52 14.77 21.84
CA ARG A 244 -18.25 15.79 22.60
C ARG A 244 -19.72 15.42 22.69
N LEU A 245 -20.20 15.22 23.92
CA LEU A 245 -21.59 14.93 24.22
C LEU A 245 -22.35 16.24 24.40
N PHE A 246 -23.42 16.43 23.63
CA PHE A 246 -24.26 17.64 23.70
C PHE A 246 -25.67 17.29 24.16
N LYS A 247 -26.31 18.21 24.89
CA LYS A 247 -27.74 18.19 25.20
C LYS A 247 -28.30 19.60 25.00
N ASN A 248 -29.28 19.75 24.11
CA ASN A 248 -29.87 21.06 23.78
C ASN A 248 -28.79 22.13 23.55
N GLU A 249 -27.82 21.82 22.67
CA GLU A 249 -26.68 22.69 22.32
C GLU A 249 -25.68 23.00 23.46
N THR A 250 -25.93 22.51 24.68
CA THR A 250 -24.95 22.59 25.78
C THR A 250 -24.02 21.38 25.76
N LEU A 251 -22.70 21.63 25.81
CA LEU A 251 -21.69 20.59 25.95
C LEU A 251 -21.80 19.99 27.36
N LEU A 252 -22.15 18.71 27.45
CA LEU A 252 -22.19 17.97 28.70
C LEU A 252 -20.80 17.45 29.09
N GLN A 253 -20.07 16.87 28.14
CA GLN A 253 -18.79 16.21 28.42
C GLN A 253 -17.95 16.02 27.16
N GLU A 254 -16.62 16.13 27.29
CA GLU A 254 -15.65 15.74 26.26
C GLU A 254 -14.90 14.47 26.69
N ILE A 255 -14.88 13.45 25.84
CA ILE A 255 -14.16 12.19 26.05
C ILE A 255 -13.00 12.14 25.05
N ARG A 256 -11.79 11.84 25.50
CA ARG A 256 -10.61 11.73 24.63
C ARG A 256 -10.12 10.29 24.59
N LEU A 257 -10.01 9.73 23.39
CA LEU A 257 -9.45 8.42 23.15
C LEU A 257 -8.10 8.57 22.44
N THR A 258 -7.09 7.88 22.97
CA THR A 258 -5.74 7.85 22.40
C THR A 258 -5.44 6.47 21.85
N TRP A 259 -5.03 6.40 20.59
CA TRP A 259 -4.57 5.17 19.97
C TRP A 259 -3.10 4.93 20.34
N ASN A 260 -2.86 3.93 21.19
CA ASN A 260 -1.52 3.61 21.65
C ASN A 260 -0.69 2.90 20.56
N SER A 261 -1.16 1.75 20.09
CA SER A 261 -0.46 0.96 19.08
C SER A 261 -1.41 -0.03 18.40
N LEU A 262 -1.11 -0.38 17.15
CA LEU A 262 -1.70 -1.52 16.47
C LEU A 262 -0.75 -2.71 16.64
N THR A 263 -1.20 -3.74 17.35
CA THR A 263 -0.43 -4.98 17.53
C THR A 263 -1.04 -6.07 16.66
N LEU A 264 -0.28 -6.53 15.67
CA LEU A 264 -0.64 -7.68 14.86
C LEU A 264 -0.06 -8.92 15.53
N SER A 265 -0.90 -9.88 15.89
CA SER A 265 -0.47 -11.18 16.42
C SER A 265 -0.56 -12.21 15.31
N CYS A 266 0.55 -12.89 15.03
CA CYS A 266 0.54 -14.08 14.18
C CYS A 266 0.24 -15.30 15.04
N GLU A 267 -0.75 -16.08 14.64
CA GLU A 267 -1.06 -17.38 15.23
C GLU A 267 -0.57 -18.45 14.24
N PRO A 268 0.68 -18.94 14.41
CA PRO A 268 1.29 -19.81 13.42
C PRO A 268 0.68 -21.21 13.46
N GLU A 269 0.42 -21.77 12.28
CA GLU A 269 0.06 -23.18 12.10
C GLU A 269 1.28 -23.96 11.57
N THR A 270 1.46 -25.19 12.05
CA THR A 270 2.58 -26.03 11.63
C THR A 270 2.15 -26.95 10.48
N ASP A 271 2.75 -26.76 9.31
CA ASP A 271 2.49 -27.59 8.12
C ASP A 271 3.49 -28.76 8.04
N LEU A 272 4.79 -28.47 8.14
CA LEU A 272 5.87 -29.44 7.88
C LEU A 272 7.09 -29.15 8.78
N PHE A 273 7.84 -30.20 9.11
CA PHE A 273 9.13 -30.08 9.80
C PHE A 273 10.28 -30.41 8.85
N THR A 274 11.26 -29.53 8.76
CA THR A 274 12.54 -29.81 8.11
C THR A 274 13.62 -29.95 9.17
N ARG A 275 14.66 -30.72 8.86
CA ARG A 275 15.85 -30.88 9.71
C ARG A 275 17.09 -30.81 8.85
N ASP A 276 18.17 -30.33 9.43
CA ASP A 276 19.48 -30.40 8.80
C ASP A 276 19.93 -31.87 8.73
N THR A 277 20.42 -32.30 7.56
CA THR A 277 20.81 -33.69 7.29
C THR A 277 22.11 -33.72 6.51
N SER A 278 22.99 -34.67 6.85
CA SER A 278 24.25 -34.86 6.14
C SER A 278 24.18 -36.08 5.23
N TYR A 279 24.76 -35.98 4.03
CA TYR A 279 24.82 -37.08 3.09
C TYR A 279 26.12 -37.85 3.26
N ARG A 280 26.03 -39.15 3.53
CA ARG A 280 27.17 -40.08 3.54
C ARG A 280 26.97 -41.16 2.50
N VAL A 281 28.04 -41.80 2.05
CA VAL A 281 27.96 -42.93 1.12
C VAL A 281 28.73 -44.08 1.74
N VAL A 282 28.08 -45.24 1.81
CA VAL A 282 28.72 -46.51 2.15
C VAL A 282 28.76 -47.34 0.88
N ASP A 283 29.93 -47.85 0.52
CA ASP A 283 30.12 -48.68 -0.66
C ASP A 283 30.84 -49.99 -0.33
N SER A 284 30.58 -50.99 -1.16
CA SER A 284 31.20 -52.31 -1.09
C SER A 284 31.45 -52.84 -2.49
N LYS A 285 32.68 -53.30 -2.73
CA LYS A 285 33.10 -53.91 -3.99
C LYS A 285 33.20 -55.42 -3.80
N ILE A 286 32.51 -56.17 -4.66
CA ILE A 286 32.47 -57.64 -4.61
C ILE A 286 32.71 -58.25 -5.99
N CYS A 287 33.34 -59.43 -5.98
CA CYS A 287 33.58 -60.19 -7.21
C CYS A 287 32.28 -60.86 -7.72
N PRO A 288 32.15 -61.12 -9.03
CA PRO A 288 31.09 -61.90 -9.63
C PRO A 288 30.93 -63.25 -8.95
N HIS A 289 29.68 -63.66 -8.82
CA HIS A 289 29.29 -64.93 -8.20
C HIS A 289 29.61 -65.02 -6.69
N THR A 290 29.93 -63.90 -6.04
CA THR A 290 30.16 -63.80 -4.59
C THR A 290 29.11 -62.90 -3.97
N GLY A 291 28.61 -63.28 -2.78
CA GLY A 291 27.58 -62.52 -2.07
C GLY A 291 26.30 -62.35 -2.88
N SER A 292 25.74 -61.15 -2.87
CA SER A 292 24.56 -60.78 -3.66
C SER A 292 24.85 -60.58 -5.15
N CYS A 293 26.12 -60.48 -5.56
CA CYS A 293 26.51 -60.19 -6.95
C CYS A 293 26.39 -61.41 -7.88
N THR A 294 25.23 -61.54 -8.51
CA THR A 294 24.96 -62.45 -9.63
C THR A 294 24.87 -61.67 -10.95
N ARG A 295 24.84 -62.35 -12.10
CA ARG A 295 24.89 -61.70 -13.43
C ARG A 295 23.81 -60.63 -13.65
N THR A 296 22.68 -60.71 -12.97
CA THR A 296 21.53 -59.80 -13.13
C THR A 296 21.28 -58.90 -11.91
N THR A 297 22.01 -59.07 -10.81
CA THR A 297 21.72 -58.34 -9.56
C THR A 297 21.73 -56.83 -9.75
N CYS A 298 22.76 -56.29 -10.42
CA CYS A 298 22.89 -54.85 -10.62
C CYS A 298 21.75 -54.21 -11.44
N ALA A 299 21.16 -54.99 -12.37
CA ALA A 299 20.03 -54.53 -13.18
C ALA A 299 18.69 -54.58 -12.42
N ASN A 300 18.63 -55.34 -11.32
CA ASN A 300 17.42 -55.58 -10.54
C ASN A 300 17.37 -54.77 -9.24
N ILE A 301 18.45 -54.05 -8.89
CA ILE A 301 18.50 -53.20 -7.70
C ILE A 301 17.67 -51.93 -7.93
N THR A 302 16.79 -51.66 -6.97
CA THR A 302 15.99 -50.42 -6.88
C THR A 302 16.56 -49.49 -5.80
N PRO A 303 16.20 -48.19 -5.80
CA PRO A 303 16.64 -47.25 -4.76
C PRO A 303 16.29 -47.67 -3.33
N SER A 304 15.27 -48.51 -3.13
CA SER A 304 14.85 -49.03 -1.82
C SER A 304 15.38 -50.42 -1.50
N SER A 305 16.21 -51.01 -2.37
CA SER A 305 16.78 -52.34 -2.16
C SER A 305 17.81 -52.31 -1.02
N LEU A 306 17.74 -53.31 -0.14
CA LEU A 306 18.70 -53.48 0.95
C LEU A 306 19.67 -54.60 0.57
N LEU A 307 20.96 -54.28 0.54
CA LEU A 307 22.01 -55.24 0.22
C LEU A 307 22.72 -55.67 1.50
N PRO A 308 22.99 -56.97 1.71
CA PRO A 308 23.68 -57.44 2.91
C PRO A 308 25.10 -56.87 3.02
N GLU A 309 25.73 -56.50 1.90
CA GLU A 309 27.05 -55.88 1.88
C GLU A 309 27.05 -54.42 2.38
N LEU A 310 25.87 -53.82 2.55
CA LEU A 310 25.67 -52.42 2.95
C LEU A 310 24.89 -52.32 4.28
N GLU A 311 25.06 -53.30 5.17
CA GLU A 311 24.36 -53.37 6.46
C GLU A 311 24.49 -52.08 7.29
N GLU A 312 25.67 -51.47 7.30
CA GLU A 312 25.91 -50.17 7.97
C GLU A 312 25.08 -49.03 7.39
N GLY A 313 24.78 -49.04 6.08
CA GLY A 313 23.96 -48.02 5.43
C GLY A 313 22.47 -48.29 5.47
N ASN A 314 22.06 -49.56 5.59
CA ASN A 314 20.66 -49.98 5.60
C ASN A 314 19.87 -49.45 6.81
N ILE A 315 20.55 -49.02 7.88
CA ILE A 315 19.91 -48.46 9.09
C ILE A 315 19.48 -47.00 8.93
N TYR A 316 19.91 -46.32 7.86
CA TYR A 316 19.63 -44.91 7.61
C TYR A 316 18.74 -44.72 6.38
N PRO A 317 17.92 -43.65 6.34
CA PRO A 317 17.13 -43.35 5.15
C PRO A 317 18.05 -42.99 4.00
N GLY A 318 17.96 -43.73 2.90
CA GLY A 318 18.93 -43.61 1.82
C GLY A 318 18.42 -44.16 0.49
N VAL A 319 19.28 -44.09 -0.51
CA VAL A 319 19.06 -44.72 -1.82
C VAL A 319 20.19 -45.69 -2.12
N THR A 320 19.85 -46.89 -2.56
CA THR A 320 20.83 -47.91 -2.95
C THR A 320 21.00 -47.93 -4.47
N ALA A 321 22.25 -48.02 -4.92
CA ALA A 321 22.61 -48.08 -6.32
C ALA A 321 23.73 -49.11 -6.55
N CYS A 322 23.82 -49.62 -7.77
CA CYS A 322 24.85 -50.57 -8.16
C CYS A 322 25.47 -50.16 -9.50
N THR A 323 26.79 -50.31 -9.61
CA THR A 323 27.53 -50.12 -10.85
C THR A 323 28.53 -51.24 -11.09
N LYS A 324 28.77 -51.58 -12.35
CA LYS A 324 29.79 -52.57 -12.74
C LYS A 324 31.15 -51.88 -12.82
N SER A 325 32.17 -52.47 -12.22
CA SER A 325 33.54 -51.96 -12.32
C SER A 325 34.19 -52.39 -13.63
N CYS A 326 35.04 -51.53 -14.21
CA CYS A 326 35.69 -51.74 -15.52
C CYS A 326 36.94 -52.64 -15.45
N GLU A 327 37.43 -52.97 -14.26
CA GLU A 327 38.44 -54.01 -14.08
C GLU A 327 37.72 -55.34 -14.07
N ASP A 328 37.90 -56.12 -15.14
CA ASP A 328 37.16 -57.33 -15.47
C ASP A 328 36.97 -58.24 -14.25
N LEU A 329 35.74 -58.23 -13.72
CA LEU A 329 35.19 -59.09 -12.65
C LEU A 329 35.01 -58.41 -11.29
N ASP A 330 34.48 -57.19 -11.17
CA ASP A 330 33.94 -56.68 -9.88
C ASP A 330 32.67 -55.83 -10.06
N VAL A 331 31.80 -55.83 -9.05
CA VAL A 331 30.60 -54.97 -8.94
C VAL A 331 30.71 -54.11 -7.69
N ILE A 332 30.47 -52.81 -7.84
CA ILE A 332 30.42 -51.84 -6.74
C ILE A 332 28.96 -51.58 -6.41
N ALA A 333 28.56 -51.93 -5.20
CA ALA A 333 27.29 -51.53 -4.64
C ALA A 333 27.50 -50.35 -3.68
N SER A 334 26.61 -49.37 -3.70
CA SER A 334 26.71 -48.20 -2.82
C SER A 334 25.34 -47.76 -2.35
N THR A 335 25.24 -47.36 -1.08
CA THR A 335 24.04 -46.76 -0.50
C THR A 335 24.37 -45.33 -0.10
N GLY A 336 23.67 -44.38 -0.73
CA GLY A 336 23.66 -42.99 -0.32
C GLY A 336 22.77 -42.83 0.89
N ILE A 337 23.37 -42.55 2.03
CA ILE A 337 22.75 -42.40 3.34
C ILE A 337 22.45 -40.93 3.61
N ARG A 338 21.24 -40.63 4.11
CA ARG A 338 20.93 -39.36 4.77
C ARG A 338 20.96 -39.56 6.27
N ASP A 339 22.05 -39.11 6.89
CA ASP A 339 22.17 -39.10 8.35
C ASP A 339 21.38 -37.93 8.92
N ALA A 340 20.43 -38.26 9.80
CA ALA A 340 19.75 -37.30 10.65
C ALA A 340 20.54 -37.10 11.96
N TYR A 341 21.74 -36.52 11.91
CA TYR A 341 22.42 -36.09 13.13
C TYR A 341 23.25 -34.81 12.93
N SER A 342 22.71 -33.72 13.48
CA SER A 342 23.49 -32.66 14.13
C SER A 342 22.70 -32.22 15.36
N ILE A 343 22.84 -32.95 16.46
CA ILE A 343 22.52 -32.38 17.79
C ILE A 343 23.73 -31.52 18.14
N GLY A 344 23.67 -30.25 17.73
CA GLY A 344 24.49 -29.21 18.30
C GLY A 344 24.22 -29.18 19.80
N SER A 345 25.23 -29.57 20.58
CA SER A 345 25.21 -29.44 22.04
C SER A 345 24.97 -27.98 22.40
N ILE A 346 23.95 -27.73 23.22
CA ILE A 346 23.78 -26.48 23.99
C ILE A 346 24.68 -26.56 25.22
#